data_AF-A0A955D539-F1
#
_entry.id   AF-A0A955D539-F1
#
_cell.length_a   1.000
_cell.length_b   1.000
_cell.length_c   1.000
_cell.angle_alpha   90.00
_cell.angle_beta   90.00
_cell.angle_gamma   90.00
#
_symmetry.space_group_name_H-M   'P 1'
#
loop_
_entity.id
_entity.type
_entity.pdbx_description
1 polymer ?
#
loop_
_entity_poly.entity_id
_entity_poly.type
_entity_poly.pdbx_seq_one_letter_code
_entity_poly.pdbx_strand_id
1 'polypeptide(L)'
;MHDDHGASSPSDPSSGSPGPPPDPQEALRAPLHWALDSGADPHLAAANWLARDLAPGTPDAITLVSDPTTPLATLALAKEAFKTMRLVGDSARDRRLGGNLYLAAIASALVHHGARISSQSDATLRRALQRLREDDAQPPRLRLVAESALACLPPRSPKTRPPGG
;
A
#
# COMPACT_ATOMS: atom_id res chain seq x y z
N MET A 1 -54.65 23.15 33.38
CA MET A 1 -53.36 23.76 33.08
C MET A 1 -52.33 22.67 33.32
N HIS A 2 -51.84 21.98 32.28
CA HIS A 2 -50.66 22.37 31.47
C HIS A 2 -49.43 22.47 32.40
N ASP A 3 -48.34 21.70 32.31
CA ASP A 3 -47.67 20.87 31.28
C ASP A 3 -46.79 19.82 32.01
N ASP A 4 -46.67 18.56 31.58
CA ASP A 4 -45.67 18.02 30.65
C ASP A 4 -44.25 18.62 30.75
N HIS A 5 -43.29 17.84 31.25
CA HIS A 5 -42.02 17.59 30.58
C HIS A 5 -41.24 16.47 31.27
N GLY A 6 -41.13 15.36 30.53
CA GLY A 6 -40.21 14.28 30.82
C GLY A 6 -38.75 14.71 30.65
N ALA A 7 -37.90 14.14 31.49
CA ALA A 7 -36.49 13.98 31.20
C ALA A 7 -36.13 12.54 31.58
N SER A 8 -36.25 11.64 30.59
CA SER A 8 -35.72 10.30 30.65
C SER A 8 -34.22 10.37 30.96
N SER A 9 -33.80 9.70 32.02
CA SER A 9 -32.39 9.47 32.32
C SER A 9 -31.74 8.77 31.10
N PRO A 10 -30.54 9.18 30.67
CA PRO A 10 -29.83 8.46 29.64
C PRO A 10 -29.39 7.10 30.20
N SER A 11 -29.95 6.03 29.65
CA SER A 11 -29.46 4.67 29.83
C SER A 11 -28.05 4.58 29.27
N ASP A 12 -27.06 4.30 30.13
CA ASP A 12 -25.70 3.97 29.75
C ASP A 12 -25.69 2.81 28.73
N PRO A 13 -25.06 2.95 27.56
CA PRO A 13 -24.88 1.84 26.65
C PRO A 13 -23.85 0.87 27.23
N SER A 14 -24.36 -0.30 27.62
CA SER A 14 -23.76 -1.62 27.49
C SER A 14 -22.23 -1.66 27.47
N SER A 15 -21.66 -2.12 28.59
CA SER A 15 -20.28 -2.61 28.69
C SER A 15 -19.94 -3.55 27.54
N GLY A 16 -19.30 -3.03 26.49
CA GLY A 16 -18.52 -3.83 25.58
C GLY A 16 -17.44 -4.51 26.40
N SER A 17 -17.53 -5.84 26.54
CA SER A 17 -16.45 -6.63 27.14
C SER A 17 -15.14 -6.24 26.45
N PRO A 18 -14.07 -5.90 27.19
CA PRO A 18 -12.76 -5.83 26.58
C PRO A 18 -12.52 -7.18 25.92
N GLY A 19 -12.25 -7.18 24.61
CA GLY A 19 -11.78 -8.37 23.92
C GLY A 19 -10.60 -8.97 24.68
N PRO A 20 -10.33 -10.28 24.50
CA PRO A 20 -9.22 -10.92 25.20
C PRO A 20 -7.95 -10.06 25.04
N PRO A 21 -7.19 -9.81 26.13
CA PRO A 21 -5.96 -9.07 26.01
C PRO A 21 -5.11 -9.73 24.94
N PRO A 22 -4.41 -8.94 24.09
CA PRO A 22 -3.52 -9.50 23.09
C PRO A 22 -2.58 -10.49 23.77
N ASP A 23 -2.28 -11.60 23.09
CA ASP A 23 -1.37 -12.61 23.62
C ASP A 23 -0.11 -11.88 24.11
N PRO A 24 0.29 -12.02 25.39
CA PRO A 24 1.45 -11.31 25.94
C PRO A 24 2.73 -11.60 25.13
N GLN A 25 2.80 -12.73 24.42
CA GLN A 25 3.87 -13.00 23.47
C GLN A 25 3.79 -12.14 22.22
N GLU A 26 2.60 -11.89 21.68
CA GLU A 26 2.37 -11.04 20.50
C GLU A 26 2.60 -9.56 20.84
N ALA A 27 2.11 -9.12 22.01
CA ALA A 27 2.35 -7.77 22.54
C ALA A 27 3.83 -7.47 22.77
N LEU A 28 4.64 -8.48 23.12
CA LEU A 28 6.09 -8.36 23.28
C LEU A 28 6.85 -8.51 21.95
N ARG A 29 6.36 -9.35 21.03
CA ARG A 29 6.98 -9.58 19.71
C ARG A 29 6.94 -8.34 18.83
N ALA A 30 5.88 -7.55 18.85
CA ALA A 30 5.76 -6.37 17.99
C ALA A 30 6.83 -5.28 18.27
N PRO A 31 7.08 -4.86 19.53
CA PRO A 31 8.17 -3.93 19.84
C PRO A 31 9.57 -4.49 19.53
N LEU A 32 9.80 -5.78 19.76
CA LEU A 32 11.09 -6.43 19.48
C LEU A 32 11.36 -6.56 17.98
N HIS A 33 10.35 -6.92 17.19
CA HIS A 33 10.45 -6.98 15.74
C HIS A 33 10.74 -5.59 15.15
N TRP A 34 10.12 -4.54 15.72
CA TRP A 34 10.41 -3.16 15.34
C TRP A 34 11.86 -2.77 15.64
N ALA A 35 12.35 -3.04 16.86
CA ALA A 35 13.72 -2.72 17.25
C ALA A 35 14.77 -3.46 16.40
N LEU A 36 14.51 -4.72 16.05
CA LEU A 36 15.40 -5.54 15.21
C LEU A 36 15.38 -5.10 13.74
N ASP A 37 14.20 -4.86 13.16
CA ASP A 37 14.06 -4.37 11.78
C ASP A 37 14.71 -2.98 11.61
N SER A 38 14.49 -2.08 12.57
CA SER A 38 15.08 -0.74 12.55
C SER A 38 16.60 -0.76 12.66
N GLY A 39 17.18 -1.77 13.33
CA GLY A 39 18.63 -1.96 13.37
C GLY A 39 19.23 -2.47 12.06
N ALA A 40 18.47 -3.23 11.26
CA ALA A 40 18.94 -3.85 10.03
C ALA A 40 18.71 -2.99 8.76
N ASP A 41 17.52 -2.40 8.60
CA ASP A 41 17.23 -1.42 7.54
C ASP A 41 16.06 -0.49 7.93
N PRO A 42 16.35 0.71 8.47
CA PRO A 42 15.33 1.65 8.94
C PRO A 42 14.26 2.00 7.89
N HIS A 43 14.65 2.09 6.62
CA HIS A 43 13.76 2.46 5.51
C HIS A 43 12.72 1.36 5.28
N LEU A 44 13.17 0.11 5.34
CA LEU A 44 12.30 -1.05 5.19
C LEU A 44 11.41 -1.24 6.42
N ALA A 45 11.93 -0.93 7.62
CA ALA A 45 11.13 -0.96 8.86
C ALA A 45 9.92 0.00 8.79
N ALA A 46 10.11 1.22 8.30
CA ALA A 46 9.02 2.18 8.11
C ALA A 46 7.96 1.68 7.11
N ALA A 47 8.40 1.13 5.97
CA ALA A 47 7.49 0.55 4.98
C ALA A 47 6.74 -0.67 5.54
N ASN A 48 7.42 -1.55 6.27
CA ASN A 48 6.83 -2.74 6.89
C ASN A 48 5.82 -2.38 7.98
N TRP A 49 6.09 -1.33 8.75
CA TRP A 49 5.14 -0.80 9.72
C TRP A 49 3.86 -0.32 9.04
N LEU A 50 3.97 0.51 7.98
CA LEU A 50 2.81 0.93 7.19
C LEU A 50 2.04 -0.25 6.62
N ALA A 51 2.75 -1.29 6.17
CA ALA A 51 2.11 -2.47 5.62
C ALA A 51 1.26 -3.23 6.66
N ARG A 52 1.79 -3.40 7.87
CA ARG A 52 1.10 -4.07 8.99
C ARG A 52 -0.09 -3.27 9.51
N ASP A 53 0.01 -1.94 9.50
CA ASP A 53 -1.10 -1.04 9.85
C ASP A 53 -2.27 -1.18 8.86
N LEU A 54 -1.96 -1.28 7.57
CA LEU A 54 -2.97 -1.41 6.51
C LEU A 54 -3.58 -2.81 6.39
N ALA A 55 -2.79 -3.84 6.68
CA ALA A 55 -3.19 -5.23 6.58
C ALA A 55 -2.59 -6.04 7.73
N PRO A 56 -3.29 -6.14 8.88
CA PRO A 56 -2.86 -6.95 9.99
C PRO A 56 -2.61 -8.39 9.53
N GLY A 57 -1.41 -8.91 9.82
CA GLY A 57 -0.98 -10.25 9.38
C GLY A 57 -0.12 -10.28 8.12
N THR A 58 0.05 -9.17 7.39
CA THR A 58 1.05 -9.12 6.32
C THR A 58 2.47 -9.08 6.91
N PRO A 59 3.42 -9.90 6.42
CA PRO A 59 4.75 -9.95 6.99
C PRO A 59 5.55 -8.67 6.70
N ASP A 60 5.41 -8.11 5.49
CA ASP A 60 6.17 -6.95 5.03
C ASP A 60 5.46 -6.20 3.89
N ALA A 61 5.99 -5.02 3.54
CA ALA A 61 5.42 -4.17 2.49
C ALA A 61 5.48 -4.80 1.10
N ILE A 62 6.52 -5.59 0.81
CA ILE A 62 6.69 -6.25 -0.49
C ILE A 62 5.60 -7.31 -0.66
N THR A 63 5.33 -8.10 0.37
CA THR A 63 4.29 -9.12 0.41
C THR A 63 2.92 -8.50 0.28
N LEU A 64 2.63 -7.44 1.04
CA LEU A 64 1.37 -6.69 0.90
C LEU A 64 1.07 -6.31 -0.56
N VAL A 65 2.06 -5.77 -1.26
CA VAL A 65 1.88 -5.31 -2.64
C VAL A 65 2.17 -6.37 -3.69
N SER A 66 2.52 -7.61 -3.36
CA SER A 66 2.76 -8.67 -4.36
C SER A 66 1.92 -9.92 -4.16
N ASP A 67 1.19 -10.02 -3.05
CA ASP A 67 0.27 -11.11 -2.78
C ASP A 67 -1.01 -10.95 -3.64
N PRO A 68 -1.36 -11.97 -4.47
CA PRO A 68 -2.57 -11.94 -5.29
C PRO A 68 -3.87 -11.92 -4.47
N THR A 69 -3.82 -12.29 -3.19
CA THR A 69 -4.97 -12.32 -2.30
C THR A 69 -5.22 -10.97 -1.61
N THR A 70 -4.30 -10.01 -1.71
CA THR A 70 -4.49 -8.68 -1.13
C THR A 70 -5.71 -7.99 -1.77
N PRO A 71 -6.73 -7.58 -0.98
CA PRO A 71 -7.91 -6.93 -1.50
C PRO A 71 -7.61 -5.62 -2.23
N LEU A 72 -8.39 -5.30 -3.26
CA LEU A 72 -8.24 -4.06 -4.03
C LEU A 72 -8.32 -2.80 -3.16
N ALA A 73 -9.22 -2.79 -2.16
CA ALA A 73 -9.35 -1.67 -1.23
C ALA A 73 -8.06 -1.45 -0.43
N THR A 74 -7.43 -2.53 0.04
CA THR A 74 -6.15 -2.50 0.75
C THR A 74 -5.03 -2.00 -0.17
N LEU A 75 -4.99 -2.45 -1.44
CA LEU A 75 -4.02 -1.94 -2.42
C LEU A 75 -4.20 -0.44 -2.71
N ALA A 76 -5.45 0.05 -2.73
CA ALA A 76 -5.73 1.47 -2.89
C ALA A 76 -5.22 2.31 -1.70
N LEU A 77 -5.39 1.82 -0.47
CA LEU A 77 -4.83 2.46 0.73
C LEU A 77 -3.30 2.40 0.74
N ALA A 78 -2.72 1.24 0.43
CA ALA A 78 -1.27 1.05 0.32
C ALA A 78 -0.65 2.02 -0.71
N LYS A 79 -1.30 2.19 -1.86
CA LYS A 79 -0.89 3.17 -2.86
C LYS A 79 -0.83 4.59 -2.28
N GLU A 80 -1.84 5.06 -1.55
CA GLU A 80 -1.78 6.40 -0.96
C GLU A 80 -0.74 6.51 0.16
N ALA A 81 -0.59 5.48 1.00
CA ALA A 81 0.44 5.45 2.05
C ALA A 81 1.86 5.54 1.47
N PHE A 82 2.18 4.71 0.48
CA PHE A 82 3.51 4.72 -0.15
C PHE A 82 3.75 5.93 -1.04
N LYS A 83 2.70 6.54 -1.60
CA LYS A 83 2.80 7.85 -2.25
C LYS A 83 3.19 8.93 -1.25
N THR A 84 2.62 8.92 -0.05
CA THR A 84 3.03 9.84 1.02
C THR A 84 4.49 9.62 1.36
N MET A 85 4.92 8.38 1.63
CA MET A 85 6.33 8.03 1.89
C MET A 85 7.26 8.50 0.75
N ARG A 86 6.84 8.37 -0.51
CA ARG A 86 7.59 8.88 -1.67
C ARG A 86 7.80 10.39 -1.63
N LEU A 87 6.81 11.15 -1.16
CA LEU A 87 6.82 12.61 -1.18
C LEU A 87 7.51 13.21 0.05
N VAL A 88 7.25 12.65 1.23
CA VAL A 88 7.70 13.22 2.51
C VAL A 88 8.73 12.35 3.25
N GLY A 89 9.19 11.24 2.65
CA GLY A 89 10.23 10.40 3.25
C GLY A 89 11.50 11.20 3.53
N ASP A 90 12.12 10.94 4.67
CA ASP A 90 13.22 11.73 5.21
C ASP A 90 14.46 11.64 4.33
N SER A 91 14.83 10.42 3.94
CA SER A 91 15.96 10.18 3.04
C SER A 91 15.56 10.01 1.58
N ALA A 92 16.52 10.17 0.66
CA ALA A 92 16.33 9.83 -0.74
C ALA A 92 16.00 8.33 -0.94
N ARG A 93 16.49 7.48 -0.03
CA ARG A 93 16.25 6.04 -0.05
C ARG A 93 14.81 5.72 0.33
N ASP A 94 14.24 6.39 1.34
CA ASP A 94 12.82 6.29 1.70
C ASP A 94 11.93 6.71 0.54
N ARG A 95 12.24 7.85 -0.07
CA ARG A 95 11.45 8.38 -1.19
C ARG A 95 11.48 7.43 -2.38
N ARG A 96 12.63 6.80 -2.67
CA ARG A 96 12.76 5.78 -3.71
C ARG A 96 11.97 4.52 -3.37
N LEU A 97 12.10 4.00 -2.15
CA LEU A 97 11.37 2.82 -1.69
C LEU A 97 9.85 3.05 -1.75
N GLY A 98 9.36 4.16 -1.21
CA GLY A 98 7.95 4.55 -1.30
C GLY A 98 7.48 4.70 -2.74
N GLY A 99 8.32 5.21 -3.64
CA GLY A 99 8.01 5.28 -5.07
C GLY A 99 7.85 3.92 -5.73
N ASN A 100 8.69 2.95 -5.38
CA ASN A 100 8.63 1.59 -5.90
C ASN A 100 7.42 0.84 -5.35
N LEU A 101 7.14 0.94 -4.05
CA LEU A 101 5.98 0.32 -3.42
C LEU A 101 4.65 0.94 -3.89
N TYR A 102 4.62 2.26 -4.10
CA TYR A 102 3.50 2.97 -4.74
C TYR A 102 3.19 2.39 -6.13
N LEU A 103 4.24 2.21 -6.94
CA LEU A 103 4.10 1.67 -8.29
C LEU A 103 3.69 0.19 -8.27
N ALA A 104 4.25 -0.59 -7.34
CA ALA A 104 3.90 -2.00 -7.16
C ALA A 104 2.42 -2.16 -6.75
N ALA A 105 1.90 -1.32 -5.84
CA ALA A 105 0.48 -1.35 -5.48
C ALA A 105 -0.44 -1.12 -6.70
N ILE A 106 -0.07 -0.18 -7.59
CA ILE A 106 -0.79 0.04 -8.86
C ILE A 106 -0.68 -1.18 -9.78
N ALA A 107 0.53 -1.74 -9.91
CA ALA A 107 0.78 -2.92 -10.72
C ALA A 107 -0.09 -4.10 -10.27
N SER A 108 -0.16 -4.35 -8.98
CA SER A 108 -0.91 -5.46 -8.38
C SER A 108 -2.42 -5.30 -8.51
N ALA A 109 -2.93 -4.08 -8.36
CA ALA A 109 -4.33 -3.80 -8.63
C ALA A 109 -4.70 -4.09 -10.10
N LEU A 110 -3.80 -3.76 -11.03
CA LEU A 110 -4.00 -4.05 -12.45
C LEU A 110 -3.93 -5.56 -12.75
N VAL A 111 -2.93 -6.26 -12.19
CA VAL A 111 -2.68 -7.68 -12.47
C VAL A 111 -3.70 -8.59 -11.82
N HIS A 112 -3.99 -8.39 -10.53
CA HIS A 112 -4.81 -9.32 -9.75
C HIS A 112 -6.29 -8.97 -9.74
N HIS A 113 -6.62 -7.69 -9.94
CA HIS A 113 -8.01 -7.21 -9.87
C HIS A 113 -8.52 -6.61 -11.19
N GLY A 114 -7.68 -6.51 -12.22
CA GLY A 114 -8.04 -5.84 -13.48
C GLY A 114 -8.42 -4.36 -13.31
N ALA A 115 -8.06 -3.76 -12.18
CA ALA A 115 -8.58 -2.47 -11.75
C ALA A 115 -7.52 -1.38 -11.83
N ARG A 116 -7.89 -0.22 -12.39
CA ARG A 116 -7.01 0.94 -12.45
C ARG A 116 -7.22 1.87 -11.27
N ILE A 117 -6.29 1.85 -10.32
CA ILE A 117 -6.29 2.73 -9.12
C ILE A 117 -5.41 3.98 -9.26
N SER A 118 -5.00 4.32 -10.49
CA SER A 118 -4.11 5.45 -10.80
C SER A 118 -4.67 6.29 -11.95
N SER A 119 -4.53 7.62 -11.83
CA SER A 119 -4.88 8.59 -12.87
C SER A 119 -3.77 8.81 -13.91
N GLN A 120 -2.59 8.19 -13.75
CA GLN A 120 -1.50 8.30 -14.71
C GLN A 120 -1.94 7.77 -16.09
N SER A 121 -1.39 8.29 -17.18
CA SER A 121 -1.63 7.74 -18.52
C SER A 121 -0.91 6.40 -18.71
N ASP A 122 -1.36 5.56 -19.65
CA ASP A 122 -0.72 4.28 -19.96
C ASP A 122 0.73 4.43 -20.39
N ALA A 123 1.06 5.51 -21.11
CA ALA A 123 2.43 5.79 -21.51
C ALA A 123 3.33 6.08 -20.29
N THR A 124 2.82 6.83 -19.31
CA THR A 124 3.55 7.13 -18.08
C THR A 124 3.71 5.88 -17.22
N LEU A 125 2.63 5.13 -17.04
CA LEU A 125 2.63 3.90 -16.23
C LEU A 125 3.56 2.84 -16.84
N ARG A 126 3.51 2.65 -18.16
CA ARG A 126 4.40 1.73 -18.89
C ARG A 126 5.88 2.08 -18.66
N ARG A 127 6.25 3.36 -18.76
CA ARG A 127 7.64 3.80 -18.51
C ARG A 127 8.07 3.54 -17.07
N ALA A 128 7.17 3.79 -16.11
CA ALA A 128 7.45 3.56 -14.70
C ALA A 128 7.65 2.06 -14.41
N LEU A 129 6.76 1.21 -14.91
CA LEU A 129 6.83 -0.25 -14.74
C LEU A 129 8.06 -0.85 -15.43
N GLN A 130 8.45 -0.36 -16.61
CA GLN A 130 9.68 -0.77 -17.29
C GLN A 130 10.91 -0.52 -16.40
N ARG A 131 11.02 0.68 -15.82
CA ARG A 131 12.11 1.01 -14.89
C ARG A 131 12.10 0.12 -13.66
N LEU A 132 10.94 -0.16 -13.08
CA LEU A 132 10.83 -1.05 -11.91
C LEU A 132 11.26 -2.49 -12.23
N ARG A 133 10.88 -3.01 -13.40
CA ARG A 133 11.27 -4.34 -13.88
C ARG A 133 12.79 -4.46 -14.12
N GLU A 134 13.39 -3.40 -14.66
CA GLU A 134 14.80 -3.35 -15.08
C GLU A 134 15.77 -3.01 -13.93
N ASP A 135 15.26 -2.58 -12.78
CA ASP A 135 16.07 -2.23 -11.62
C ASP A 135 16.48 -3.48 -10.84
N ASP A 136 17.70 -3.96 -11.07
CA ASP A 136 18.25 -5.16 -10.42
C ASP A 136 18.43 -5.01 -8.90
N ALA A 137 18.40 -3.78 -8.37
CA ALA A 137 18.42 -3.56 -6.93
C ALA A 137 17.06 -3.86 -6.26
N GLN A 138 16.00 -4.10 -7.04
CA GLN A 138 14.67 -4.39 -6.51
C GLN A 138 14.47 -5.88 -6.22
N PRO A 139 13.69 -6.21 -5.18
CA PRO A 139 13.27 -7.58 -4.92
C PRO A 139 12.65 -8.23 -6.17
N PRO A 140 12.97 -9.50 -6.47
CA PRO A 140 12.44 -10.20 -7.65
C PRO A 140 10.91 -10.15 -7.76
N ARG A 141 10.19 -10.22 -6.63
CA ARG A 141 8.73 -10.12 -6.60
C ARG A 141 8.20 -8.80 -7.17
N LEU A 142 8.85 -7.67 -6.87
CA LEU A 142 8.44 -6.37 -7.40
C LEU A 142 8.69 -6.26 -8.91
N ARG A 143 9.77 -6.89 -9.39
CA ARG A 143 10.09 -6.94 -10.82
C ARG A 143 9.09 -7.79 -11.59
N LEU A 144 8.71 -8.94 -11.03
CA LEU A 144 7.72 -9.86 -11.62
C LEU A 144 6.32 -9.24 -11.71
N VAL A 145 5.88 -8.53 -10.67
CA VAL A 145 4.57 -7.85 -10.73
C VAL A 145 4.57 -6.70 -11.73
N ALA A 146 5.70 -5.99 -11.86
CA ALA A 146 5.86 -4.95 -12.87
C ALA A 146 5.82 -5.52 -14.29
N GLU A 147 6.48 -6.65 -14.52
CA GLU A 147 6.44 -7.37 -15.80
C GLU A 147 5.02 -7.82 -16.15
N SER A 148 4.31 -8.42 -15.20
CA SER A 148 2.93 -8.86 -15.38
C SER A 148 2.01 -7.68 -15.69
N ALA A 149 2.16 -6.55 -14.98
CA ALA A 149 1.38 -5.34 -15.23
C ALA A 149 1.65 -4.73 -16.62
N LEU A 150 2.87 -4.84 -17.16
CA LEU A 150 3.19 -4.38 -18.51
C LEU A 150 2.43 -5.15 -19.59
N ALA A 151 2.13 -6.44 -19.35
CA ALA A 151 1.32 -7.27 -20.24
C ALA A 151 -0.17 -6.89 -20.19
N CYS A 152 -0.65 -6.37 -19.06
CA CYS A 152 -2.02 -5.91 -18.89
C CYS A 152 -2.30 -4.52 -19.51
N LEU A 153 -1.27 -3.73 -19.83
CA LEU A 153 -1.46 -2.39 -20.41
C LEU A 153 -1.71 -2.45 -21.92
N PRO A 154 -2.62 -1.61 -22.46
CA PRO A 154 -2.89 -1.56 -23.89
C PRO A 154 -1.64 -1.17 -24.68
N PRO A 155 -1.50 -1.67 -25.93
CA PRO A 155 -0.34 -1.39 -26.76
C PRO A 155 -0.18 0.12 -26.96
N ARG A 156 1.07 0.57 -27.15
CA ARG A 156 1.33 2.00 -27.41
C ARG A 156 0.69 2.36 -28.75
N SER A 157 -0.27 3.29 -28.74
CA SER A 157 -0.78 3.85 -29.99
C SER A 157 0.38 4.49 -30.77
N PRO A 158 0.49 4.24 -32.08
CA PRO A 158 1.50 4.90 -32.91
C PRO A 158 1.27 6.41 -32.83
N LYS A 159 2.37 7.15 -32.65
CA LYS A 159 2.34 8.61 -32.62
C LYS A 159 1.93 9.08 -34.01
N THR A 160 0.67 9.44 -34.22
CA THR A 160 0.20 10.06 -35.46
C THR A 160 0.96 11.37 -35.62
N ARG A 161 1.97 11.36 -36.49
CA ARG A 161 2.66 12.57 -36.92
C ARG A 161 1.61 13.38 -37.70
N PRO A 162 1.31 14.64 -37.31
CA PRO A 162 0.42 15.46 -38.13
C PRO A 162 1.03 15.58 -39.53
N PRO A 163 0.24 15.48 -40.61
CA PRO A 163 0.73 15.83 -41.93
C PRO A 163 1.21 17.27 -41.86
N GLY A 164 2.48 17.49 -42.22
CA GLY A 164 3.06 18.83 -42.26
C GLY A 164 2.26 19.71 -43.21
N GLY A 165 1.84 20.87 -42.71
CA GLY A 165 1.42 22.01 -43.52
C GLY A 165 2.62 22.81 -44.01
#